data_AF-Q090U9-F1
#
_entry.id   AF-Q090U9-F1
#
_cell.length_a   1.000
_cell.length_b   1.000
_cell.length_c   1.000
_cell.angle_alpha   90.00
_cell.angle_beta   90.00
_cell.angle_gamma   90.00
#
_symmetry.space_group_name_H-M   'P 1'
#
loop_
_entity.id
_entity.type
_entity.pdbx_description
1 polymer ?
#
loop_
_entity_poly.entity_id
_entity_poly.type
_entity_poly.pdbx_seq_one_letter_code
_entity_poly.pdbx_strand_id
1 'polypeptide(L)'
;MTKHVPVSLALVSFLSAGASLAHGSMEVPISRVYNCYKEGPESPDSAACKAAVAAGGTQAFYDWNGVRRGEANDQHRAQIPDGKLCSANNESFKALDLARSDWPARRIVPGSNGKFEFVYHVTAPHATKYFRFYVTRNGYNPSQPLKWSDLEATPFCEATSLTPQNSRYRVSCPLPAGKQGRHLIYNIWQRSDSPEAFYACIDVDLGATTLTDTGWKELDTVQAREELPAGSRVTFRVFDRDGRDVELHDLRLSEEKSSAANWLMRLAQQVNASSRYVRVGSLDEKGKILPVEAAQGHIVYAQEEGYRVQIDVEKPTPTEPCNH
;
A
#
# COMPACT_ATOMS: atom_id res chain seq x y z
N MET A 1 5.96 33.87 -67.77
CA MET A 1 5.78 32.41 -67.56
C MET A 1 6.55 32.00 -66.32
N THR A 2 5.95 32.16 -65.15
CA THR A 2 6.54 31.77 -63.85
C THR A 2 5.92 30.45 -63.45
N LYS A 3 6.73 29.38 -63.42
CA LYS A 3 6.31 28.02 -63.05
C LYS A 3 6.24 27.90 -61.53
N HIS A 4 5.08 27.51 -61.01
CA HIS A 4 4.91 27.10 -59.61
C HIS A 4 5.43 25.69 -59.41
N VAL A 5 6.31 25.49 -58.42
CA VAL A 5 6.72 24.16 -57.94
C VAL A 5 5.96 23.91 -56.64
N PRO A 6 5.08 22.89 -56.57
CA PRO A 6 4.40 22.55 -55.33
C PRO A 6 5.37 21.75 -54.44
N VAL A 7 5.69 22.30 -53.27
CA VAL A 7 6.36 21.57 -52.19
C VAL A 7 5.30 20.67 -51.55
N SER A 8 5.41 19.36 -51.77
CA SER A 8 4.59 18.38 -51.06
C SER A 8 5.17 18.15 -49.66
N LEU A 9 4.44 18.58 -48.64
CA LEU A 9 4.76 18.32 -47.24
C LEU A 9 4.32 16.88 -46.91
N ALA A 10 5.28 15.95 -46.87
CA ALA A 10 5.01 14.59 -46.41
C ALA A 10 4.89 14.59 -44.88
N LEU A 11 3.66 14.47 -44.38
CA LEU A 11 3.38 14.28 -42.95
C LEU A 11 3.73 12.85 -42.57
N VAL A 12 4.88 12.62 -41.95
CA VAL A 12 5.23 11.33 -41.33
C VAL A 12 4.49 11.26 -40.00
N SER A 13 3.32 10.63 -40.00
CA SER A 13 2.60 10.26 -38.78
C SER A 13 3.39 9.16 -38.06
N PHE A 14 4.17 9.52 -37.04
CA PHE A 14 4.60 8.56 -36.03
C PHE A 14 3.34 8.07 -35.30
N LEU A 15 2.83 6.90 -35.69
CA LEU A 15 1.95 6.12 -34.83
C LEU A 15 2.80 5.65 -33.64
N SER A 16 2.85 6.44 -32.59
CA SER A 16 3.14 5.94 -31.26
C SER A 16 2.03 4.95 -30.91
N ALA A 17 2.32 3.66 -31.06
CA ALA A 17 1.49 2.61 -30.51
C ALA A 17 1.34 2.89 -29.02
N GLY A 18 0.15 3.32 -28.62
CA GLY A 18 -0.16 3.70 -27.25
C GLY A 18 0.14 2.53 -26.34
N ALA A 19 1.09 2.71 -25.42
CA ALA A 19 1.14 1.87 -24.24
C ALA A 19 -0.15 2.16 -23.47
N SER A 20 -1.17 1.30 -23.64
CA SER A 20 -2.35 1.31 -22.76
C SER A 20 -1.86 0.81 -21.41
N LEU A 21 -1.33 1.75 -20.65
CA LEU A 21 -0.66 1.55 -19.40
C LEU A 21 -1.73 1.20 -18.35
N ALA A 22 -2.04 -0.08 -18.14
CA ALA A 22 -2.75 -0.53 -16.94
C ALA A 22 -1.83 -0.40 -15.74
N HIS A 23 -2.31 0.16 -14.63
CA HIS A 23 -1.42 0.56 -13.54
C HIS A 23 -2.12 0.50 -12.20
N GLY A 24 -1.52 -0.19 -11.24
CA GLY A 24 -1.93 -0.14 -9.84
C GLY A 24 -1.19 -1.14 -8.97
N SER A 25 -1.60 -1.22 -7.70
CA SER A 25 -1.13 -2.24 -6.75
C SER A 25 -2.10 -2.34 -5.58
N MET A 26 -1.85 -3.28 -4.68
CA MET A 26 -2.67 -3.43 -3.47
C MET A 26 -2.48 -2.25 -2.50
N GLU A 27 -3.60 -1.64 -2.12
CA GLU A 27 -3.72 -0.57 -1.12
C GLU A 27 -4.08 -1.16 0.25
N VAL A 28 -5.00 -2.14 0.29
CA VAL A 28 -5.43 -2.82 1.52
C VAL A 28 -5.43 -4.35 1.33
N PRO A 29 -4.57 -5.11 2.05
CA PRO A 29 -3.42 -4.61 2.78
C PRO A 29 -2.38 -4.09 1.77
N ILE A 30 -1.59 -3.09 2.19
CA ILE A 30 -0.64 -2.41 1.30
C ILE A 30 0.45 -3.36 0.76
N SER A 31 0.72 -3.32 -0.55
CA SER A 31 1.80 -4.11 -1.17
C SER A 31 3.19 -3.59 -0.81
N ARG A 32 4.23 -4.41 -0.99
CA ARG A 32 5.64 -4.00 -0.81
C ARG A 32 5.98 -2.73 -1.60
N VAL A 33 5.65 -2.72 -2.89
CA VAL A 33 6.00 -1.62 -3.79
C VAL A 33 5.27 -0.34 -3.42
N TYR A 34 3.98 -0.43 -3.08
CA TYR A 34 3.20 0.74 -2.71
C TYR A 34 3.55 1.25 -1.31
N ASN A 35 3.93 0.36 -0.40
CA ASN A 35 4.45 0.75 0.91
C ASN A 35 5.75 1.55 0.79
N CYS A 36 6.73 1.08 0.01
CA CYS A 36 7.98 1.84 -0.18
C CYS A 36 7.77 3.17 -0.92
N TYR A 37 6.80 3.25 -1.83
CA TYR A 37 6.37 4.54 -2.39
C TYR A 37 5.81 5.48 -1.31
N LYS A 38 4.92 4.98 -0.44
CA LYS A 38 4.30 5.77 0.62
C LYS A 38 5.30 6.21 1.70
N GLU A 39 6.33 5.40 1.98
CA GLU A 39 7.46 5.79 2.85
C GLU A 39 8.28 6.96 2.26
N GLY A 40 8.27 7.13 0.94
CA GLY A 40 9.04 8.16 0.24
C GLY A 40 10.37 7.60 -0.29
N PRO A 41 10.50 7.36 -1.60
CA PRO A 41 11.64 6.63 -2.17
C PRO A 41 13.02 7.26 -1.90
N GLU A 42 13.11 8.59 -1.75
CA GLU A 42 14.41 9.27 -1.51
C GLU A 42 14.95 9.05 -0.09
N SER A 43 14.07 8.80 0.88
CA SER A 43 14.45 8.62 2.27
C SER A 43 13.42 7.71 2.95
N PRO A 44 13.30 6.44 2.53
CA PRO A 44 12.35 5.52 3.13
C PRO A 44 12.78 5.22 4.56
N ASP A 45 11.83 4.84 5.40
CA ASP A 45 12.06 4.69 6.84
C ASP A 45 12.37 3.24 7.22
N SER A 46 11.64 2.27 6.66
CA SER A 46 11.81 0.85 6.98
C SER A 46 13.13 0.30 6.46
N ALA A 47 13.75 -0.60 7.23
CA ALA A 47 15.00 -1.25 6.82
C ALA A 47 14.84 -2.03 5.50
N ALA A 48 13.66 -2.61 5.27
CA ALA A 48 13.34 -3.30 4.02
C ALA A 48 13.26 -2.34 2.83
N CYS A 49 12.55 -1.21 2.93
CA CYS A 49 12.47 -0.25 1.82
C CYS A 49 13.81 0.47 1.59
N LYS A 50 14.59 0.78 2.64
CA LYS A 50 15.98 1.25 2.50
C LYS A 50 16.83 0.27 1.70
N ALA A 51 16.79 -1.02 2.05
CA ALA A 51 17.50 -2.06 1.32
C ALA A 51 17.01 -2.19 -0.13
N ALA A 52 15.71 -2.05 -0.35
CA ALA A 52 15.12 -2.14 -1.68
C ALA A 52 15.53 -0.96 -2.58
N VAL A 53 15.49 0.27 -2.06
CA VAL A 53 16.02 1.46 -2.76
C VAL A 53 17.52 1.32 -3.03
N ALA A 54 18.30 0.83 -2.07
CA ALA A 54 19.73 0.58 -2.29
C ALA A 54 20.00 -0.46 -3.40
N ALA A 55 19.11 -1.45 -3.56
CA ALA A 55 19.27 -2.52 -4.55
C ALA A 55 18.69 -2.18 -5.95
N GLY A 56 17.67 -1.33 -6.02
CA GLY A 56 16.89 -1.07 -7.25
C GLY A 56 16.79 0.39 -7.67
N GLY A 57 17.28 1.33 -6.86
CA GLY A 57 17.07 2.76 -7.04
C GLY A 57 15.66 3.22 -6.64
N THR A 58 15.40 4.52 -6.76
CA THR A 58 14.13 5.13 -6.36
C THR A 58 13.04 5.03 -7.42
N GLN A 59 13.42 5.03 -8.70
CA GLN A 59 12.50 5.10 -9.84
C GLN A 59 11.43 3.99 -9.83
N ALA A 60 11.81 2.76 -9.49
CA ALA A 60 10.88 1.64 -9.40
C ALA A 60 9.70 1.90 -8.45
N PHE A 61 9.91 2.68 -7.38
CA PHE A 61 8.87 3.00 -6.42
C PHE A 61 8.04 4.21 -6.84
N TYR A 62 8.57 5.12 -7.68
CA TYR A 62 7.70 6.09 -8.36
C TYR A 62 6.79 5.42 -9.38
N ASP A 63 7.29 4.35 -10.01
CA ASP A 63 6.55 3.48 -10.93
C ASP A 63 5.83 2.34 -10.19
N TRP A 64 5.43 2.54 -8.91
CA TRP A 64 4.87 1.50 -8.04
C TRP A 64 3.68 0.74 -8.63
N ASN A 65 2.98 1.40 -9.54
CA ASN A 65 1.80 0.92 -10.21
C ASN A 65 2.14 0.03 -11.44
N GLY A 66 3.42 -0.21 -11.74
CA GLY A 66 3.90 -0.86 -12.98
C GLY A 66 4.48 -2.27 -12.83
N VAL A 67 4.25 -2.98 -11.71
CA VAL A 67 4.73 -4.36 -11.53
C VAL A 67 3.93 -5.33 -12.40
N ARG A 68 4.38 -5.52 -13.65
CA ARG A 68 3.59 -6.15 -14.73
C ARG A 68 4.38 -7.08 -15.63
N ARG A 69 3.65 -7.94 -16.34
CA ARG A 69 4.12 -8.72 -17.50
C ARG A 69 3.17 -8.49 -18.67
N GLY A 70 3.66 -7.86 -19.74
CA GLY A 70 2.87 -7.53 -20.92
C GLY A 70 2.27 -8.75 -21.63
N GLU A 71 3.00 -9.86 -21.67
CA GLU A 71 2.61 -11.06 -22.42
C GLU A 71 2.08 -12.19 -21.53
N ALA A 72 1.69 -11.92 -20.29
CA ALA A 72 1.38 -12.94 -19.30
C ALA A 72 0.37 -14.00 -19.80
N ASN A 73 -0.78 -13.58 -20.29
CA ASN A 73 -1.86 -14.39 -20.88
C ASN A 73 -2.12 -15.71 -20.13
N ASP A 74 -2.33 -15.64 -18.81
CA ASP A 74 -2.47 -16.80 -17.89
C ASP A 74 -1.23 -17.71 -17.74
N GLN A 75 -0.12 -17.45 -18.43
CA GLN A 75 1.14 -18.21 -18.38
C GLN A 75 2.09 -17.75 -17.28
N HIS A 76 1.57 -17.31 -16.13
CA HIS A 76 2.37 -16.63 -15.10
C HIS A 76 3.56 -17.47 -14.60
N ARG A 77 3.35 -18.76 -14.33
CA ARG A 77 4.38 -19.69 -13.84
C ARG A 77 5.47 -19.96 -14.88
N ALA A 78 5.12 -19.91 -16.17
CA ALA A 78 6.08 -20.10 -17.24
C ALA A 78 6.95 -18.84 -17.47
N GLN A 79 6.40 -17.65 -17.23
CA GLN A 79 7.09 -16.38 -17.49
C GLN A 79 7.85 -15.80 -16.28
N ILE A 80 7.47 -16.21 -15.08
CA ILE A 80 8.05 -15.70 -13.83
C ILE A 80 8.73 -16.89 -13.13
N PRO A 81 10.07 -16.97 -13.15
CA PRO A 81 10.79 -18.02 -12.45
C PRO A 81 10.72 -17.81 -10.93
N ASP A 82 11.04 -18.86 -10.19
CA ASP A 82 11.21 -18.80 -8.74
C ASP A 82 12.20 -17.70 -8.32
N GLY A 83 11.90 -17.05 -7.21
CA GLY A 83 12.66 -15.91 -6.70
C GLY A 83 12.38 -14.58 -7.42
N LYS A 84 11.49 -14.56 -8.43
CA LYS A 84 11.15 -13.36 -9.21
C LYS A 84 9.68 -12.97 -9.16
N LEU A 85 8.94 -13.54 -8.21
CA LEU A 85 7.49 -13.35 -8.13
C LEU A 85 7.12 -11.89 -7.80
N CYS A 86 7.79 -11.28 -6.82
CA CYS A 86 7.42 -9.94 -6.37
C CYS A 86 7.83 -8.83 -7.35
N SER A 87 8.87 -9.04 -8.15
CA SER A 87 9.23 -8.17 -9.28
C SER A 87 8.45 -8.47 -10.55
N ALA A 88 7.67 -9.56 -10.58
CA ALA A 88 7.14 -10.14 -11.81
C ALA A 88 8.22 -10.33 -12.87
N ASN A 89 9.41 -10.82 -12.50
CA ASN A 89 10.55 -11.01 -13.41
C ASN A 89 10.87 -9.75 -14.25
N ASN A 90 10.67 -8.57 -13.67
CA ASN A 90 10.98 -7.29 -14.28
C ASN A 90 12.20 -6.70 -13.57
N GLU A 91 13.28 -6.48 -14.32
CA GLU A 91 14.56 -6.01 -13.78
C GLU A 91 14.45 -4.68 -13.04
N SER A 92 13.58 -3.77 -13.49
CA SER A 92 13.32 -2.50 -12.81
C SER A 92 12.77 -2.70 -11.39
N PHE A 93 12.06 -3.81 -11.13
CA PHE A 93 11.44 -4.11 -9.84
C PHE A 93 12.17 -5.20 -9.04
N LYS A 94 13.39 -5.60 -9.44
CA LYS A 94 14.14 -6.69 -8.81
C LYS A 94 14.30 -6.57 -7.30
N ALA A 95 14.31 -5.34 -6.78
CA ALA A 95 14.45 -5.07 -5.35
C ALA A 95 13.26 -5.59 -4.51
N LEU A 96 12.09 -5.79 -5.13
CA LEU A 96 10.93 -6.38 -4.46
C LEU A 96 11.11 -7.87 -4.14
N ASP A 97 12.05 -8.54 -4.81
CA ASP A 97 12.38 -9.95 -4.61
C ASP A 97 13.33 -10.20 -3.43
N LEU A 98 13.80 -9.13 -2.75
CA LEU A 98 14.68 -9.28 -1.59
C LEU A 98 14.00 -10.14 -0.52
N ALA A 99 14.65 -11.25 -0.18
CA ALA A 99 14.21 -12.18 0.86
C ALA A 99 14.54 -11.59 2.24
N ARG A 100 13.55 -11.03 2.92
CA ARG A 100 13.71 -10.38 4.22
C ARG A 100 12.54 -10.68 5.14
N SER A 101 12.84 -10.92 6.42
CA SER A 101 11.83 -11.12 7.46
C SER A 101 11.28 -9.80 8.05
N ASP A 102 11.77 -8.65 7.61
CA ASP A 102 11.44 -7.32 8.13
C ASP A 102 10.72 -6.41 7.13
N TRP A 103 10.23 -6.96 5.99
CA TRP A 103 9.22 -6.26 5.19
C TRP A 103 8.03 -5.88 6.10
N PRO A 104 7.49 -4.65 6.04
CA PRO A 104 6.33 -4.29 6.84
C PRO A 104 5.15 -5.22 6.56
N ALA A 105 4.65 -5.90 7.59
CA ALA A 105 3.56 -6.86 7.49
C ALA A 105 2.29 -6.33 8.17
N ARG A 106 1.12 -6.57 7.56
CA ARG A 106 -0.16 -6.07 8.06
C ARG A 106 -0.98 -7.13 8.80
N ARG A 107 -1.38 -6.76 10.02
CA ARG A 107 -2.49 -7.27 10.84
C ARG A 107 -3.80 -7.47 10.09
N ILE A 108 -4.14 -8.64 9.53
CA ILE A 108 -5.49 -8.81 8.94
C ILE A 108 -6.34 -9.88 9.63
N VAL A 109 -7.63 -9.54 9.78
CA VAL A 109 -8.68 -10.38 10.39
C VAL A 109 -9.97 -10.21 9.57
N PRO A 110 -10.85 -11.22 9.50
CA PRO A 110 -12.11 -11.07 8.78
C PRO A 110 -13.07 -10.13 9.53
N GLY A 111 -13.90 -9.41 8.78
CA GLY A 111 -15.04 -8.65 9.31
C GLY A 111 -16.24 -9.56 9.66
N SER A 112 -17.38 -8.96 10.03
CA SER A 112 -18.59 -9.66 10.55
C SER A 112 -19.19 -10.65 9.58
N ASN A 113 -19.04 -10.40 8.29
CA ASN A 113 -19.49 -11.30 7.24
C ASN A 113 -18.52 -12.48 6.98
N GLY A 114 -17.49 -12.64 7.82
CA GLY A 114 -16.46 -13.68 7.70
C GLY A 114 -15.46 -13.42 6.57
N LYS A 115 -15.42 -12.20 6.02
CA LYS A 115 -14.56 -11.84 4.89
C LYS A 115 -13.71 -10.62 5.21
N PHE A 116 -12.57 -10.53 4.54
CA PHE A 116 -11.72 -9.34 4.50
C PHE A 116 -11.93 -8.63 3.15
N GLU A 117 -11.93 -7.30 3.17
CA GLU A 117 -11.99 -6.50 1.93
C GLU A 117 -10.58 -6.16 1.47
N PHE A 118 -10.21 -6.74 0.33
CA PHE A 118 -8.98 -6.41 -0.39
C PHE A 118 -9.24 -5.22 -1.32
N VAL A 119 -8.40 -4.19 -1.25
CA VAL A 119 -8.52 -2.98 -2.07
C VAL A 119 -7.30 -2.83 -2.95
N TYR A 120 -7.52 -2.76 -4.26
CA TYR A 120 -6.49 -2.50 -5.26
C TYR A 120 -6.67 -1.09 -5.80
N HIS A 121 -5.66 -0.24 -5.60
CA HIS A 121 -5.64 1.13 -6.13
C HIS A 121 -5.16 1.09 -7.58
N VAL A 122 -5.99 1.60 -8.48
CA VAL A 122 -5.74 1.63 -9.92
C VAL A 122 -5.63 3.07 -10.41
N THR A 123 -4.53 3.43 -11.09
CA THR A 123 -4.37 4.76 -11.71
C THR A 123 -4.89 4.79 -13.14
N ALA A 124 -5.03 3.64 -13.78
CA ALA A 124 -5.63 3.48 -15.11
C ALA A 124 -6.49 2.20 -15.13
N PRO A 125 -7.83 2.32 -15.10
CA PRO A 125 -8.76 1.19 -15.14
C PRO A 125 -8.67 0.36 -16.44
N HIS A 126 -8.78 -0.97 -16.33
CA HIS A 126 -8.85 -1.89 -17.49
C HIS A 126 -9.89 -2.99 -17.27
N ALA A 127 -10.29 -3.65 -18.35
CA ALA A 127 -11.19 -4.79 -18.26
C ALA A 127 -10.49 -5.96 -17.54
N THR A 128 -11.16 -6.50 -16.53
CA THR A 128 -10.61 -7.54 -15.65
C THR A 128 -11.09 -8.91 -16.08
N LYS A 129 -10.15 -9.81 -16.39
CA LYS A 129 -10.46 -11.25 -16.50
C LYS A 129 -10.67 -11.82 -15.10
N TYR A 130 -9.69 -11.62 -14.23
CA TYR A 130 -9.80 -11.97 -12.82
C TYR A 130 -8.77 -11.24 -11.95
N PHE A 131 -9.08 -11.17 -10.66
CA PHE A 131 -8.10 -11.08 -9.57
C PHE A 131 -8.02 -12.45 -8.90
N ARG A 132 -6.80 -12.96 -8.70
CA ARG A 132 -6.54 -14.19 -7.93
C ARG A 132 -5.63 -13.89 -6.77
N PHE A 133 -5.97 -14.42 -5.59
CA PHE A 133 -5.17 -14.28 -4.39
C PHE A 133 -4.66 -15.66 -3.95
N TYR A 134 -3.35 -15.79 -3.91
CA TYR A 134 -2.65 -16.95 -3.39
C TYR A 134 -2.06 -16.61 -2.03
N VAL A 135 -1.87 -17.61 -1.19
CA VAL A 135 -1.18 -17.46 0.10
C VAL A 135 -0.04 -18.46 0.15
N THR A 136 1.01 -18.09 0.87
CA THR A 136 2.11 -18.99 1.19
C THR A 136 1.67 -20.19 2.05
N ARG A 137 2.38 -21.32 1.90
CA ARG A 137 2.21 -22.55 2.68
C ARG A 137 2.66 -22.35 4.13
N ASN A 138 2.22 -23.25 5.01
CA ASN A 138 2.72 -23.27 6.39
C ASN A 138 4.21 -23.61 6.39
N GLY A 139 4.98 -22.94 7.24
CA GLY A 139 6.46 -23.04 7.24
C GLY A 139 7.16 -22.12 6.25
N TYR A 140 6.43 -21.19 5.61
CA TYR A 140 7.03 -20.13 4.79
C TYR A 140 8.13 -19.37 5.55
N ASN A 141 9.30 -19.26 4.93
CA ASN A 141 10.44 -18.52 5.45
C ASN A 141 10.67 -17.26 4.61
N PRO A 142 10.33 -16.05 5.11
CA PRO A 142 10.51 -14.81 4.36
C PRO A 142 11.98 -14.44 4.11
N SER A 143 12.93 -15.09 4.80
CA SER A 143 14.36 -14.93 4.56
C SER A 143 14.89 -15.81 3.41
N GLN A 144 14.01 -16.49 2.68
CA GLN A 144 14.32 -17.19 1.44
C GLN A 144 13.57 -16.56 0.25
N PRO A 145 14.16 -16.55 -0.98
CA PRO A 145 13.46 -16.05 -2.15
C PRO A 145 12.17 -16.83 -2.40
N LEU A 146 11.06 -16.12 -2.58
CA LEU A 146 9.73 -16.71 -2.78
C LEU A 146 9.68 -17.55 -4.06
N LYS A 147 9.18 -18.76 -3.96
CA LYS A 147 8.98 -19.70 -5.08
C LYS A 147 7.51 -19.96 -5.34
N TRP A 148 7.17 -20.43 -6.53
CA TRP A 148 5.80 -20.90 -6.81
C TRP A 148 5.39 -22.09 -5.92
N SER A 149 6.34 -22.94 -5.54
CA SER A 149 6.11 -24.05 -4.62
C SER A 149 5.75 -23.59 -3.21
N ASP A 150 6.15 -22.37 -2.84
CA ASP A 150 5.88 -21.81 -1.51
C ASP A 150 4.44 -21.30 -1.42
N LEU A 151 3.74 -21.12 -2.54
CA LEU A 151 2.33 -20.76 -2.58
C LEU A 151 1.44 -22.01 -2.56
N GLU A 152 0.25 -21.87 -1.97
CA GLU A 152 -0.80 -22.86 -2.16
C GLU A 152 -1.13 -22.99 -3.66
N ALA A 153 -1.43 -24.22 -4.10
CA ALA A 153 -1.57 -24.53 -5.52
C ALA A 153 -2.78 -23.81 -6.15
N THR A 154 -3.83 -23.61 -5.35
CA THR A 154 -5.07 -22.93 -5.74
C THR A 154 -5.17 -21.57 -5.06
N PRO A 155 -5.73 -20.55 -5.74
CA PRO A 155 -6.05 -19.30 -5.07
C PRO A 155 -7.12 -19.55 -4.00
N PHE A 156 -7.01 -18.88 -2.84
CA PHE A 156 -8.05 -18.95 -1.81
C PHE A 156 -9.22 -18.02 -2.14
N CYS A 157 -9.02 -17.07 -3.06
CA CYS A 157 -10.05 -16.18 -3.55
C CYS A 157 -9.80 -15.83 -5.02
N GLU A 158 -10.87 -15.83 -5.80
CA GLU A 158 -10.91 -15.35 -7.18
C GLU A 158 -12.11 -14.42 -7.34
N ALA A 159 -11.91 -13.31 -8.04
CA ALA A 159 -12.98 -12.39 -8.38
C ALA A 159 -12.89 -12.00 -9.86
N THR A 160 -14.03 -12.04 -10.54
CA THR A 160 -14.18 -11.69 -11.95
C THR A 160 -15.15 -10.52 -12.07
N SER A 161 -15.27 -9.93 -13.26
CA SER A 161 -16.29 -8.89 -13.55
C SER A 161 -16.26 -7.70 -12.59
N LEU A 162 -15.05 -7.28 -12.16
CA LEU A 162 -14.88 -6.14 -11.27
C LEU A 162 -14.93 -4.81 -12.03
N THR A 163 -15.60 -3.83 -11.43
CA THR A 163 -15.62 -2.43 -11.89
C THR A 163 -15.05 -1.56 -10.78
N PRO A 164 -14.08 -0.68 -11.07
CA PRO A 164 -13.50 0.15 -10.03
C PRO A 164 -14.45 1.28 -9.67
N GLN A 165 -14.45 1.66 -8.40
CA GLN A 165 -15.15 2.84 -7.88
C GLN A 165 -14.12 3.74 -7.20
N ASN A 166 -14.11 5.03 -7.54
CA ASN A 166 -13.14 5.99 -7.01
C ASN A 166 -11.69 5.48 -7.13
N SER A 167 -11.34 5.01 -8.33
CA SER A 167 -10.03 4.44 -8.66
C SER A 167 -9.63 3.21 -7.85
N ARG A 168 -10.59 2.44 -7.33
CA ARG A 168 -10.33 1.24 -6.52
C ARG A 168 -11.17 0.06 -6.95
N TYR A 169 -10.54 -1.09 -7.12
CA TYR A 169 -11.23 -2.38 -7.13
C TYR A 169 -11.33 -2.88 -5.69
N ARG A 170 -12.52 -3.30 -5.28
CA ARG A 170 -12.77 -3.91 -3.96
C ARG A 170 -13.15 -5.37 -4.15
N VAL A 171 -12.49 -6.25 -3.41
CA VAL A 171 -12.73 -7.69 -3.47
C VAL A 171 -12.95 -8.22 -2.06
N SER A 172 -14.16 -8.72 -1.79
CA SER A 172 -14.50 -9.32 -0.50
C SER A 172 -14.23 -10.83 -0.52
N CYS A 173 -13.20 -11.26 0.20
CA CYS A 173 -12.69 -12.63 0.20
C CYS A 173 -12.70 -13.24 1.62
N PRO A 174 -12.95 -14.55 1.78
CA PRO A 174 -12.55 -15.21 3.02
C PRO A 174 -11.03 -15.15 3.18
N LEU A 175 -10.53 -15.12 4.41
CA LEU A 175 -9.11 -15.36 4.67
C LEU A 175 -8.80 -16.86 4.58
N PRO A 176 -7.58 -17.25 4.18
CA PRO A 176 -7.23 -18.66 4.03
C PRO A 176 -7.26 -19.40 5.37
N ALA A 177 -7.99 -20.52 5.41
CA ALA A 177 -8.11 -21.34 6.62
C ALA A 177 -6.79 -22.02 6.99
N GLY A 178 -6.57 -22.23 8.30
CA GLY A 178 -5.41 -22.97 8.82
C GLY A 178 -4.06 -22.27 8.65
N LYS A 179 -4.08 -20.95 8.44
CA LYS A 179 -2.90 -20.08 8.38
C LYS A 179 -2.78 -19.25 9.65
N GLN A 180 -1.56 -19.05 10.13
CA GLN A 180 -1.29 -18.24 11.31
C GLN A 180 0.09 -17.60 11.24
N GLY A 181 0.22 -16.40 11.82
CA GLY A 181 1.47 -15.66 11.86
C GLY A 181 1.86 -15.10 10.48
N ARG A 182 3.16 -14.90 10.29
CA ARG A 182 3.68 -14.21 9.10
C ARG A 182 3.51 -15.05 7.83
N HIS A 183 2.84 -14.45 6.86
CA HIS A 183 2.63 -14.99 5.53
C HIS A 183 2.81 -13.91 4.48
N LEU A 184 2.95 -14.35 3.23
CA LEU A 184 2.79 -13.50 2.06
C LEU A 184 1.54 -13.91 1.29
N ILE A 185 0.73 -12.92 0.94
CA ILE A 185 -0.34 -13.03 -0.05
C ILE A 185 0.22 -12.54 -1.38
N TYR A 186 -0.03 -13.31 -2.44
CA TYR A 186 0.39 -12.98 -3.80
C TYR A 186 -0.86 -12.76 -4.66
N ASN A 187 -1.06 -11.52 -5.09
CA ASN A 187 -2.16 -11.16 -5.96
C ASN A 187 -1.72 -11.16 -7.43
N ILE A 188 -2.57 -11.68 -8.29
CA ILE A 188 -2.47 -11.59 -9.75
C ILE A 188 -3.73 -10.94 -10.29
N TRP A 189 -3.57 -9.85 -11.03
CA TRP A 189 -4.63 -9.25 -11.85
C TRP A 189 -4.35 -9.54 -13.31
N GLN A 190 -5.16 -10.41 -13.93
CA GLN A 190 -5.11 -10.68 -15.36
C GLN A 190 -6.17 -9.82 -16.05
N ARG A 191 -5.74 -9.08 -17.07
CA ARG A 191 -6.64 -8.31 -17.93
C ARG A 191 -7.37 -9.20 -18.91
N SER A 192 -8.58 -8.80 -19.30
CA SER A 192 -9.37 -9.49 -20.34
C SER A 192 -9.27 -8.83 -21.71
N ASP A 193 -8.82 -7.58 -21.77
CA ASP A 193 -8.65 -6.78 -22.99
C ASP A 193 -7.20 -6.77 -23.53
N SER A 194 -6.29 -7.48 -22.86
CA SER A 194 -4.87 -7.59 -23.20
C SER A 194 -4.27 -8.85 -22.57
N PRO A 195 -3.20 -9.43 -23.15
CA PRO A 195 -2.38 -10.45 -22.49
C PRO A 195 -1.80 -10.01 -21.14
N GLU A 196 -1.72 -8.71 -20.86
CA GLU A 196 -0.99 -8.16 -19.72
C GLU A 196 -1.59 -8.58 -18.35
N ALA A 197 -0.70 -8.83 -17.39
CA ALA A 197 -1.06 -9.05 -15.98
C ALA A 197 -0.19 -8.24 -15.01
N PHE A 198 -0.76 -7.95 -13.84
CA PHE A 198 -0.13 -7.24 -12.73
C PHE A 198 0.01 -8.14 -11.51
N TYR A 199 1.02 -7.84 -10.69
CA TYR A 199 1.41 -8.68 -9.58
C TYR A 199 1.67 -7.84 -8.34
N ALA A 200 1.21 -8.31 -7.18
CA ALA A 200 1.49 -7.66 -5.91
C ALA A 200 1.83 -8.69 -4.83
N CYS A 201 2.98 -8.49 -4.17
CA CYS A 201 3.34 -9.16 -2.93
C CYS A 201 2.86 -8.33 -1.75
N ILE A 202 2.09 -8.96 -0.86
CA ILE A 202 1.53 -8.34 0.34
C ILE A 202 1.98 -9.15 1.56
N ASP A 203 2.87 -8.58 2.37
CA ASP A 203 3.28 -9.18 3.63
C ASP A 203 2.18 -8.98 4.68
N VAL A 204 1.74 -10.07 5.29
CA VAL A 204 0.66 -10.08 6.27
C VAL A 204 1.04 -10.88 7.49
N ASP A 205 0.39 -10.57 8.59
CA ASP A 205 0.32 -11.45 9.75
C ASP A 205 -1.13 -11.89 9.90
N LEU A 206 -1.35 -13.19 9.66
CA LEU A 206 -2.66 -13.81 9.77
C LEU A 206 -2.87 -14.15 11.24
N GLY A 207 -3.71 -13.36 11.91
CA GLY A 207 -4.04 -13.55 13.32
C GLY A 207 -4.75 -14.88 13.58
N ALA A 208 -4.95 -15.22 14.86
CA ALA A 208 -5.74 -16.39 15.23
C ALA A 208 -7.17 -16.29 14.67
N THR A 209 -7.66 -17.38 14.06
CA THR A 209 -8.97 -17.50 13.39
C THR A 209 -10.18 -17.26 14.30
N THR A 210 -9.98 -17.03 15.59
CA THR A 210 -11.04 -16.78 16.59
C THR A 210 -11.41 -15.30 16.73
N LEU A 211 -10.67 -14.37 16.11
CA LEU A 211 -11.04 -12.96 16.10
C LEU A 211 -12.14 -12.71 15.07
N THR A 212 -13.38 -12.73 15.51
CA THR A 212 -14.53 -12.28 14.73
C THR A 212 -14.72 -10.78 14.90
N ASP A 213 -14.69 -10.07 13.77
CA ASP A 213 -15.03 -8.67 13.54
C ASP A 213 -14.70 -7.63 14.60
N THR A 214 -13.79 -6.73 14.26
CA THR A 214 -13.47 -5.56 15.05
C THR A 214 -14.43 -4.39 14.77
N GLY A 215 -15.20 -4.46 13.68
CA GLY A 215 -15.99 -3.36 13.14
C GLY A 215 -15.15 -2.26 12.49
N TRP A 216 -13.83 -2.47 12.38
CA TRP A 216 -12.86 -1.48 11.91
C TRP A 216 -12.26 -1.89 10.58
N LYS A 217 -12.34 -1.01 9.58
CA LYS A 217 -11.75 -1.18 8.25
C LYS A 217 -10.49 -0.32 8.12
N GLU A 218 -9.43 -0.85 7.51
CA GLU A 218 -8.24 -0.05 7.20
C GLU A 218 -8.61 1.07 6.22
N LEU A 219 -8.25 2.31 6.59
CA LEU A 219 -8.54 3.52 5.83
C LEU A 219 -7.29 4.09 5.15
N ASP A 220 -6.23 4.32 5.92
CA ASP A 220 -4.95 4.82 5.41
C ASP A 220 -3.82 4.45 6.38
N THR A 221 -2.59 4.64 5.94
CA THR A 221 -1.39 4.58 6.79
C THR A 221 -0.97 5.98 7.18
N VAL A 222 -0.62 6.20 8.45
CA VAL A 222 -0.03 7.46 8.92
C VAL A 222 1.39 7.25 9.40
N GLN A 223 2.24 8.23 9.15
CA GLN A 223 3.66 8.21 9.49
C GLN A 223 4.14 9.60 9.92
N ALA A 224 5.15 9.60 10.78
CA ALA A 224 5.83 10.77 11.28
C ALA A 224 7.22 10.84 10.64
N ARG A 225 7.47 11.88 9.85
CA ARG A 225 8.70 12.01 9.04
C ARG A 225 9.86 12.70 9.77
N GLU A 226 9.58 13.34 10.90
CA GLU A 226 10.57 14.16 11.60
C GLU A 226 10.31 14.26 13.10
N GLU A 227 11.39 14.58 13.83
CA GLU A 227 11.32 15.09 15.20
C GLU A 227 10.73 16.51 15.18
N LEU A 228 9.91 16.83 16.18
CA LEU A 228 9.28 18.14 16.31
C LEU A 228 9.73 18.84 17.60
N PRO A 229 10.00 20.16 17.54
CA PRO A 229 10.41 20.94 18.71
C PRO A 229 9.22 21.24 19.64
N ALA A 230 9.52 21.56 20.90
CA ALA A 230 8.55 22.14 21.84
C ALA A 230 7.78 23.30 21.22
N GLY A 231 6.49 23.41 21.54
CA GLY A 231 5.59 24.45 21.02
C GLY A 231 4.89 24.07 19.72
N SER A 232 5.33 23.01 19.03
CA SER A 232 4.68 22.52 17.81
C SER A 232 3.25 22.06 18.09
N ARG A 233 2.36 22.32 17.14
CA ARG A 233 0.99 21.80 17.14
C ARG A 233 0.85 20.78 16.02
N VAL A 234 0.31 19.61 16.36
CA VAL A 234 -0.02 18.55 15.40
C VAL A 234 -1.52 18.33 15.43
N THR A 235 -2.18 18.50 14.29
CA THR A 235 -3.63 18.39 14.17
C THR A 235 -3.99 17.20 13.29
N PHE A 236 -4.69 16.22 13.86
CA PHE A 236 -5.29 15.12 13.11
C PHE A 236 -6.71 15.49 12.68
N ARG A 237 -6.96 15.48 11.37
CA ARG A 237 -8.23 15.88 10.77
C ARG A 237 -8.94 14.70 10.17
N VAL A 238 -10.24 14.59 10.40
CA VAL A 238 -11.12 13.60 9.79
C VAL A 238 -12.10 14.34 8.88
N PHE A 239 -12.14 13.95 7.61
CA PHE A 239 -13.03 14.52 6.61
C PHE A 239 -14.11 13.52 6.21
N ASP A 240 -15.32 14.01 5.97
CA ASP A 240 -16.37 13.21 5.33
C ASP A 240 -16.17 13.07 3.81
N ARG A 241 -17.12 12.39 3.16
CA ARG A 241 -17.14 12.17 1.71
C ARG A 241 -17.20 13.47 0.90
N ASP A 242 -17.77 14.52 1.47
CA ASP A 242 -17.91 15.83 0.84
C ASP A 242 -16.66 16.70 1.08
N GLY A 243 -15.72 16.22 1.91
CA GLY A 243 -14.48 16.93 2.25
C GLY A 243 -14.64 17.92 3.39
N ARG A 244 -15.71 17.83 4.20
CA ARG A 244 -15.88 18.67 5.39
C ARG A 244 -15.14 18.05 6.57
N ASP A 245 -14.47 18.88 7.37
CA ASP A 245 -13.93 18.46 8.67
C ASP A 245 -15.08 18.05 9.60
N VAL A 246 -15.09 16.77 10.00
CA VAL A 246 -16.04 16.22 10.97
C VAL A 246 -15.42 16.06 12.36
N GLU A 247 -14.10 15.90 12.44
CA GLU A 247 -13.35 15.91 13.70
C GLU A 247 -11.95 16.51 13.53
N LEU A 248 -11.47 17.16 14.59
CA LEU A 248 -10.12 17.73 14.71
C LEU A 248 -9.55 17.30 16.07
N HIS A 249 -8.35 16.74 16.09
CA HIS A 249 -7.67 16.32 17.33
C HIS A 249 -6.28 16.99 17.41
N ASP A 250 -6.12 17.90 18.37
CA ASP A 250 -4.94 18.75 18.51
C ASP A 250 -3.96 18.28 19.59
N LEU A 251 -2.78 17.82 19.18
CA LEU A 251 -1.67 17.56 20.10
C LEU A 251 -0.72 18.76 20.13
N ARG A 252 -0.56 19.37 21.29
CA ARG A 252 0.47 20.39 21.52
C ARG A 252 1.68 19.78 22.21
N LEU A 253 2.85 19.93 21.60
CA LEU A 253 4.10 19.37 22.11
C LEU A 253 4.72 20.35 23.09
N SER A 254 5.02 19.88 24.30
CA SER A 254 5.64 20.68 25.37
C SER A 254 7.09 20.31 25.64
N GLU A 255 7.52 19.14 25.17
CA GLU A 255 8.88 18.62 25.36
C GLU A 255 9.84 19.27 24.38
N GLU A 256 11.05 19.63 24.84
CA GLU A 256 12.07 20.33 24.03
C GLU A 256 12.30 19.66 22.67
N LYS A 257 12.31 18.33 22.66
CA LYS A 257 12.37 17.49 21.47
C LYS A 257 11.41 16.32 21.61
N SER A 258 10.46 16.22 20.70
CA SER A 258 9.55 15.07 20.60
C SER A 258 9.92 14.24 19.38
N SER A 259 10.46 13.04 19.59
CA SER A 259 10.82 12.14 18.50
C SER A 259 9.60 11.80 17.63
N ALA A 260 9.83 11.48 16.35
CA ALA A 260 8.78 11.09 15.41
C ALA A 260 7.84 10.00 15.94
N ALA A 261 8.42 8.98 16.57
CA ALA A 261 7.67 7.88 17.17
C ALA A 261 6.83 8.34 18.38
N ASN A 262 7.40 9.19 19.23
CA ASN A 262 6.74 9.65 20.44
C ASN A 262 5.51 10.52 20.14
N TRP A 263 5.66 11.54 19.29
CA TRP A 263 4.54 12.44 19.02
C TRP A 263 3.43 11.74 18.25
N LEU A 264 3.75 10.81 17.33
CA LEU A 264 2.73 10.06 16.59
C LEU A 264 1.95 9.12 17.51
N MET A 265 2.62 8.43 18.41
CA MET A 265 1.97 7.59 19.42
C MET A 265 1.00 8.42 20.27
N ARG A 266 1.44 9.59 20.76
CA ARG A 266 0.61 10.49 21.57
C ARG A 266 -0.57 11.05 20.79
N LEU A 267 -0.39 11.39 19.52
CA LEU A 267 -1.47 11.83 18.65
C LEU A 267 -2.51 10.72 18.47
N ALA A 268 -2.04 9.49 18.21
CA ALA A 268 -2.91 8.32 18.09
C ALA A 268 -3.66 8.02 19.41
N GLN A 269 -3.02 8.17 20.56
CA GLN A 269 -3.68 8.07 21.88
C GLN A 269 -4.79 9.11 22.03
N GLN A 270 -4.52 10.36 21.64
CA GLN A 270 -5.49 11.43 21.71
C GLN A 270 -6.68 11.17 20.78
N VAL A 271 -6.43 10.82 19.51
CA VAL A 271 -7.49 10.45 18.55
C VAL A 271 -8.32 9.28 19.10
N ASN A 272 -7.70 8.24 19.64
CA ASN A 272 -8.41 7.06 20.14
C ASN A 272 -9.25 7.35 21.40
N ALA A 273 -8.91 8.37 22.17
CA ALA A 273 -9.64 8.78 23.36
C ALA A 273 -10.92 9.56 23.04
N SER A 274 -10.95 10.33 21.96
CA SER A 274 -12.06 11.25 21.65
C SER A 274 -12.78 10.98 20.34
N SER A 275 -12.16 10.31 19.36
CA SER A 275 -12.76 10.12 18.04
C SER A 275 -13.96 9.18 18.09
N ARG A 276 -15.00 9.56 17.36
CA ARG A 276 -16.18 8.73 17.09
C ARG A 276 -16.02 7.92 15.80
N TYR A 277 -15.25 8.43 14.84
CA TYR A 277 -15.19 7.86 13.49
C TYR A 277 -13.98 6.97 13.23
N VAL A 278 -12.85 7.26 13.88
CA VAL A 278 -11.58 6.61 13.54
C VAL A 278 -10.83 6.10 14.77
N ARG A 279 -9.94 5.13 14.54
CA ARG A 279 -8.90 4.71 15.48
C ARG A 279 -7.56 4.66 14.77
N VAL A 280 -6.48 4.96 15.49
CA VAL A 280 -5.12 4.99 14.95
C VAL A 280 -4.25 4.06 15.76
N GLY A 281 -3.53 3.15 15.10
CA GLY A 281 -2.70 2.18 15.79
C GLY A 281 -2.38 0.94 14.98
N SER A 282 -1.93 -0.09 15.68
CA SER A 282 -1.80 -1.45 15.14
C SER A 282 -2.87 -2.36 15.75
N LEU A 283 -3.38 -3.27 14.94
CA LEU A 283 -4.33 -4.28 15.39
C LEU A 283 -3.62 -5.39 16.19
N ASP A 284 -4.03 -5.56 17.45
CA ASP A 284 -3.52 -6.60 18.34
C ASP A 284 -4.25 -7.95 18.16
N GLU A 285 -3.77 -8.97 18.86
CA GLU A 285 -4.34 -10.33 18.87
C GLU A 285 -5.72 -10.44 19.54
N LYS A 286 -6.25 -9.34 20.09
CA LYS A 286 -7.59 -9.27 20.71
C LYS A 286 -8.53 -8.40 19.88
N GLY A 287 -8.11 -7.96 18.70
CA GLY A 287 -8.89 -7.08 17.84
C GLY A 287 -8.92 -5.62 18.31
N LYS A 288 -8.07 -5.22 19.24
CA LYS A 288 -7.94 -3.82 19.68
C LYS A 288 -6.94 -3.09 18.80
N ILE A 289 -7.26 -1.84 18.49
CA ILE A 289 -6.36 -0.93 17.79
C ILE A 289 -5.62 -0.13 18.85
N LEU A 290 -4.33 -0.38 18.98
CA LEU A 290 -3.49 0.23 20.02
C LEU A 290 -2.43 1.13 19.36
N PRO A 291 -2.24 2.37 19.85
CA PRO A 291 -1.08 3.18 19.49
C PRO A 291 0.21 2.42 19.79
N VAL A 292 1.19 2.55 18.91
CA VAL A 292 2.51 1.91 19.06
C VAL A 292 3.58 3.00 19.14
N GLU A 293 4.67 2.77 19.86
CA GLU A 293 5.78 3.72 19.91
C GLU A 293 6.66 3.57 18.67
N ALA A 294 6.11 3.95 17.51
CA ALA A 294 6.78 3.86 16.23
C ALA A 294 6.42 5.06 15.35
N ALA A 295 7.40 5.59 14.62
CA ALA A 295 7.20 6.68 13.67
C ALA A 295 6.37 6.24 12.43
N GLN A 296 6.19 4.94 12.25
CA GLN A 296 5.51 4.32 11.12
C GLN A 296 4.67 3.13 11.59
N GLY A 297 3.95 2.51 10.66
CA GLY A 297 3.19 1.29 10.95
C GLY A 297 1.82 1.56 11.59
N HIS A 298 1.53 2.80 11.98
CA HIS A 298 0.20 3.23 12.37
C HIS A 298 -0.74 3.17 11.18
N ILE A 299 -1.86 2.50 11.39
CA ILE A 299 -2.97 2.41 10.45
C ILE A 299 -4.11 3.19 11.06
N VAL A 300 -4.78 3.97 10.22
CA VAL A 300 -6.04 4.59 10.54
C VAL A 300 -7.13 3.63 10.13
N TYR A 301 -8.02 3.35 11.06
CA TYR A 301 -9.18 2.52 10.84
C TYR A 301 -10.45 3.35 10.98
N ALA A 302 -11.46 3.03 10.19
CA ALA A 302 -12.79 3.64 10.28
C ALA A 302 -13.88 2.57 10.34
N GLN A 303 -15.01 2.88 10.98
CA GLN A 303 -16.17 1.98 11.01
C GLN A 303 -17.02 2.06 9.74
N GLU A 304 -16.98 3.21 9.05
CA GLU A 304 -17.69 3.43 7.79
C GLU A 304 -16.73 3.87 6.68
N GLU A 305 -17.17 3.70 5.44
CA GLU A 305 -16.44 4.15 4.26
C GLU A 305 -16.70 5.64 3.96
N GLY A 306 -15.78 6.24 3.19
CA GLY A 306 -15.92 7.61 2.70
C GLY A 306 -15.28 8.66 3.59
N TYR A 307 -14.70 8.28 4.74
CA TYR A 307 -13.82 9.16 5.49
C TYR A 307 -12.47 9.33 4.80
N ARG A 308 -11.79 10.44 5.08
CA ARG A 308 -10.38 10.68 4.75
C ARG A 308 -9.72 11.33 5.95
N VAL A 309 -8.40 11.26 6.01
CA VAL A 309 -7.64 11.85 7.11
C VAL A 309 -6.44 12.65 6.63
N GLN A 310 -6.03 13.62 7.43
CA GLN A 310 -4.83 14.41 7.23
C GLN A 310 -4.18 14.73 8.56
N ILE A 311 -2.86 14.84 8.58
CA ILE A 311 -2.10 15.36 9.72
C ILE A 311 -1.47 16.67 9.28
N ASP A 312 -1.82 17.75 9.95
CA ASP A 312 -1.23 19.07 9.78
C ASP A 312 -0.24 19.34 10.92
N VAL A 313 0.92 19.92 10.60
CA VAL A 313 1.97 20.24 11.57
C VAL A 313 2.31 21.73 11.49
N GLU A 314 2.14 22.44 12.59
CA GLU A 314 2.54 23.83 12.76
C GLU A 314 3.72 23.90 13.74
N LYS A 315 4.90 24.27 13.25
CA LYS A 315 6.09 24.48 14.09
C LYS A 315 6.06 25.90 14.68
N PRO A 316 6.58 26.11 15.90
CA PRO A 316 6.71 27.45 16.46
C PRO A 316 7.63 28.29 15.58
N THR A 317 7.36 29.59 15.50
CA THR A 317 8.28 30.53 14.88
C THR A 317 9.62 30.50 15.65
N PRO A 318 10.78 30.40 14.97
CA PRO A 318 12.06 30.51 15.64
C PRO A 318 12.12 31.83 16.39
N THR A 319 12.39 31.80 17.70
CA THR A 319 12.73 33.02 18.44
C THR A 319 14.07 33.51 17.92
N GLU A 320 14.12 34.70 17.31
CA GLU A 320 15.39 35.33 16.97
C GLU A 320 16.26 35.40 18.23
N PRO A 321 17.55 35.04 18.16
CA PRO A 321 18.43 35.23 19.29
C PRO A 321 18.50 36.73 19.61
N CYS A 322 18.17 37.10 20.85
CA CYS A 322 18.44 38.44 21.34
C CYS A 322 19.95 38.70 21.24
N ASN A 323 20.36 39.51 20.28
CA ASN A 323 21.72 40.05 20.25
C ASN A 323 21.88 40.97 21.47
N HIS A 324 22.58 40.48 22.49
CA HIS A 324 23.12 41.28 23.58
C HIS A 324 24.51 41.80 23.22
#